data_AF-A0A6B3GSY0-F1
#
_entry.id   AF-A0A6B3GSY0-F1
#
_cell.length_a   1.000
_cell.length_b   1.000
_cell.length_c   1.000
_cell.angle_alpha   90.00
_cell.angle_beta   90.00
_cell.angle_gamma   90.00
#
_symmetry.space_group_name_H-M   'P 1'
#
loop_
_entity.id
_entity.type
_entity.pdbx_description
1 polymer ?
#
loop_
_entity_poly.entity_id
_entity_poly.type
_entity_poly.pdbx_seq_one_letter_code
_entity_poly.pdbx_strand_id
1 'polypeptide(L)'
;LPGKLGEGRFAAADFLREIQGLSAHFRPLRIDGEDYRHRGLPEAPPPYSDEQVTRAAYATAGASLDDFPGLLDHLAKVHPSRYGALTDELGAVCLTGVTAVPDQSTALRLVVLADRLYDREVPVLASGLPFDRLFSDEMLNGGYRKKYFRA
;
A
#
# COMPACT_ATOMS: atom_id res chain seq x y z
N LEU A 1 10.34 -18.79 43.64
CA LEU A 1 10.48 -19.40 42.30
C LEU A 1 10.35 -18.31 41.24
N PRO A 2 11.34 -18.14 40.35
CA PRO A 2 11.32 -17.16 39.26
C PRO A 2 10.38 -17.62 38.13
N GLY A 3 9.08 -17.77 38.43
CA GLY A 3 8.08 -18.31 37.49
C GLY A 3 6.69 -17.68 37.61
N LYS A 4 6.54 -16.60 38.37
CA LYS A 4 5.24 -15.91 38.57
C LYS A 4 5.31 -14.45 38.14
N LEU A 5 5.77 -14.23 36.90
CA LEU A 5 5.69 -12.92 36.24
C LEU A 5 4.24 -12.69 35.79
N GLY A 6 3.41 -12.11 36.66
CA GLY A 6 2.10 -11.57 36.27
C GLY A 6 0.89 -11.98 37.11
N GLU A 7 1.00 -12.99 37.97
CA GLU A 7 -0.09 -13.35 38.89
C GLU A 7 -0.46 -12.14 39.78
N GLY A 8 -1.73 -11.74 39.73
CA GLY A 8 -2.28 -10.63 40.54
C GLY A 8 -2.09 -9.22 39.97
N ARG A 9 -1.41 -9.04 38.83
CA ARG A 9 -1.23 -7.70 38.21
C ARG A 9 -2.34 -7.33 37.23
N PHE A 10 -3.07 -8.33 36.74
CA PHE A 10 -4.18 -8.16 35.82
C PHE A 10 -5.31 -9.09 36.25
N ALA A 11 -6.49 -8.52 36.48
CA ALA A 11 -7.68 -9.28 36.83
C ALA A 11 -8.26 -9.94 35.56
N ALA A 12 -7.53 -10.91 35.00
CA ALA A 12 -7.86 -11.54 33.72
C ALA A 12 -9.29 -12.11 33.70
N ALA A 13 -9.73 -12.67 34.82
CA ALA A 13 -11.09 -13.22 34.95
C ALA A 13 -12.17 -12.13 34.92
N ASP A 14 -11.93 -10.96 35.50
CA ASP A 14 -12.87 -9.84 35.47
C ASP A 14 -12.88 -9.18 34.09
N PHE A 15 -11.70 -8.96 33.50
CA PHE A 15 -11.56 -8.42 32.15
C PHE A 15 -12.29 -9.27 31.10
N LEU A 16 -12.14 -10.60 31.16
CA LEU A 16 -12.85 -11.51 30.25
C LEU A 16 -14.37 -11.41 30.42
N ARG A 17 -14.85 -11.26 31.66
CA ARG A 17 -16.28 -11.12 31.97
C ARG A 17 -16.83 -9.80 31.42
N GLU A 18 -16.10 -8.71 31.62
CA GLU A 18 -16.47 -7.38 31.12
C GLU A 18 -16.43 -7.32 29.58
N ILE A 19 -15.41 -7.87 28.93
CA ILE A 19 -15.35 -7.93 27.46
C ILE A 19 -16.52 -8.73 26.88
N GLN A 20 -16.88 -9.86 27.50
CA GLN A 20 -18.02 -10.67 27.04
C GLN A 20 -19.33 -9.89 27.16
N GLY A 21 -19.55 -9.22 28.30
CA GLY A 21 -20.71 -8.35 28.51
C GLY A 21 -20.76 -7.20 27.49
N LEU A 22 -19.63 -6.53 27.28
CA LEU A 22 -19.51 -5.44 26.31
C LEU A 22 -19.77 -5.94 24.87
N SER A 23 -19.22 -7.10 24.51
CA SER A 23 -19.38 -7.70 23.17
C SER A 23 -20.84 -8.03 22.85
N ALA A 24 -21.65 -8.37 23.86
CA ALA A 24 -23.06 -8.71 23.70
C ALA A 24 -23.92 -7.49 23.29
N HIS A 25 -23.41 -6.27 23.49
CA HIS A 25 -24.07 -5.05 23.04
C HIS A 25 -23.76 -4.71 21.58
N PHE A 26 -22.79 -5.38 20.96
CA PHE A 26 -22.43 -5.17 19.56
C PHE A 26 -22.97 -6.29 18.69
N ARG A 27 -23.74 -5.92 17.67
CA ARG A 27 -24.12 -6.83 16.59
C ARG A 27 -23.21 -6.56 15.39
N PRO A 28 -22.28 -7.45 15.02
CA PRO A 28 -21.54 -7.31 13.78
C PRO A 28 -22.51 -7.44 12.61
N LEU A 29 -22.61 -6.38 11.81
CA LEU A 29 -23.33 -6.40 10.55
C LEU A 29 -22.29 -6.38 9.43
N ARG A 30 -22.28 -7.45 8.63
CA ARG A 30 -21.50 -7.48 7.40
C ARG A 30 -22.37 -6.88 6.28
N ILE A 31 -21.92 -5.76 5.72
CA ILE A 31 -22.51 -5.21 4.51
C ILE A 31 -21.74 -5.83 3.36
N ASP A 32 -22.33 -6.86 2.77
CA ASP A 32 -21.83 -7.46 1.54
C ASP A 32 -22.38 -6.69 0.35
N GLY A 33 -21.50 -6.33 -0.57
CA GLY A 33 -21.81 -5.58 -1.77
C GLY A 33 -20.52 -5.19 -2.46
N GLU A 34 -20.59 -4.92 -3.76
CA GLU A 34 -19.48 -4.26 -4.45
C GLU A 34 -19.24 -2.91 -3.78
N ASP A 35 -17.97 -2.54 -3.61
CA ASP A 35 -17.64 -1.18 -3.21
C ASP A 35 -18.19 -0.24 -4.30
N TYR A 36 -19.27 0.48 -4.01
CA TYR A 36 -19.89 1.40 -4.95
C TYR A 36 -19.00 2.61 -5.28
N ARG A 37 -17.85 2.77 -4.60
CA ARG A 37 -16.77 3.67 -5.02
C ARG A 37 -15.99 3.10 -6.20
N HIS A 38 -15.96 1.78 -6.36
CA HIS A 38 -15.63 1.13 -7.63
C HIS A 38 -16.83 1.28 -8.57
N ARG A 39 -16.95 2.44 -9.22
CA ARG A 39 -17.55 2.48 -10.56
C ARG A 39 -16.81 1.38 -11.34
N GLY A 40 -17.51 0.36 -11.83
CA GLY A 40 -16.92 -0.72 -12.64
C GLY A 40 -15.93 -0.13 -13.65
N LEU A 41 -14.66 -0.12 -13.27
CA LEU A 41 -13.63 0.53 -14.04
C LEU A 41 -13.45 -0.40 -15.25
N PRO A 42 -13.44 0.15 -16.47
CA PRO A 42 -13.01 -0.64 -17.61
C PRO A 42 -11.66 -1.27 -17.29
N GLU A 43 -11.39 -2.43 -17.89
CA GLU A 43 -10.09 -3.10 -17.79
C GLU A 43 -8.97 -2.06 -17.89
N ALA A 44 -8.06 -2.07 -16.91
CA ALA A 44 -7.03 -1.04 -16.81
C ALA A 44 -6.33 -0.94 -18.17
N PRO A 45 -6.14 0.28 -18.71
CA PRO A 45 -5.51 0.43 -20.02
C PRO A 45 -4.17 -0.30 -20.02
N PRO A 46 -3.77 -0.89 -21.16
CA PRO A 46 -2.47 -1.52 -21.24
C PRO A 46 -1.39 -0.52 -20.84
N PRO A 47 -0.35 -0.98 -20.11
CA PRO A 47 0.71 -0.10 -19.64
C PRO A 47 1.36 0.64 -20.81
N TYR A 48 1.83 1.86 -20.53
CA TYR A 48 2.50 2.68 -21.53
C TYR A 48 3.82 2.02 -21.96
N SER A 49 4.35 2.44 -23.12
CA SER A 49 5.74 2.13 -23.46
C SER A 49 6.71 3.00 -22.66
N ASP A 50 7.94 2.53 -22.47
CA ASP A 50 9.02 3.30 -21.83
C ASP A 50 9.21 4.67 -22.50
N GLU A 51 9.11 4.72 -23.83
CA GLU A 51 9.21 5.96 -24.60
C GLU A 51 8.08 6.95 -24.29
N GLN A 52 6.84 6.45 -24.13
CA GLN A 52 5.70 7.30 -23.76
C GLN A 52 5.86 7.88 -22.36
N VAL A 53 6.28 7.05 -21.40
CA VAL A 53 6.55 7.46 -20.01
C VAL A 53 7.68 8.48 -19.96
N THR A 54 8.80 8.18 -20.64
CA THR A 54 9.97 9.07 -20.71
C THR A 54 9.60 10.42 -21.31
N ARG A 55 8.86 10.43 -22.42
CA ARG A 55 8.40 11.67 -23.07
C ARG A 55 7.48 12.48 -22.15
N ALA A 56 6.57 11.82 -21.43
CA ALA A 56 5.67 12.49 -20.49
C ALA A 56 6.44 13.13 -19.33
N ALA A 57 7.45 12.45 -18.79
CA ALA A 57 8.30 12.99 -17.74
C ALA A 57 9.00 14.28 -18.19
N TYR A 58 9.65 14.28 -19.37
CA TYR A 58 10.33 15.47 -19.89
C TYR A 58 9.39 16.61 -20.27
N ALA A 59 8.11 16.32 -20.57
CA ALA A 59 7.11 17.33 -20.89
C ALA A 59 6.42 17.94 -19.66
N THR A 60 6.60 17.34 -18.48
CA THR A 60 5.88 17.71 -17.26
C THR A 60 6.83 18.39 -16.28
N ALA A 61 6.53 19.64 -15.93
CA ALA A 61 7.31 20.37 -14.93
C ALA A 61 7.23 19.67 -13.56
N GLY A 62 8.38 19.44 -12.93
CA GLY A 62 8.46 18.79 -11.63
C GLY A 62 8.20 17.27 -11.66
N ALA A 63 8.18 16.62 -12.83
CA ALA A 63 8.07 15.17 -12.89
C ALA A 63 9.38 14.46 -12.50
N SER A 64 9.26 13.34 -11.78
CA SER A 64 10.36 12.38 -11.63
C SER A 64 10.33 11.35 -12.77
N LEU A 65 11.49 10.81 -13.11
CA LEU A 65 11.64 9.68 -14.03
C LEU A 65 12.61 8.68 -13.41
N ASP A 66 12.07 7.54 -12.96
CA ASP A 66 12.82 6.54 -12.20
C ASP A 66 12.56 5.15 -12.77
N ASP A 67 13.58 4.28 -12.77
CA ASP A 67 13.36 2.86 -13.01
C ASP A 67 12.78 2.19 -11.77
N PHE A 68 11.84 1.27 -11.98
CA PHE A 68 11.10 0.66 -10.89
C PHE A 68 11.99 -0.15 -9.92
N PRO A 69 12.94 -0.99 -10.38
CA PRO A 69 13.86 -1.68 -9.48
C PRO A 69 14.68 -0.72 -8.61
N GLY A 70 15.21 0.36 -9.18
CA GLY A 70 15.95 1.40 -8.47
C GLY A 70 15.10 2.10 -7.41
N LEU A 71 13.83 2.40 -7.72
CA LEU A 71 12.88 2.92 -6.74
C LEU A 71 12.69 1.94 -5.56
N LEU A 72 12.45 0.66 -5.83
CA LEU A 72 12.25 -0.34 -4.77
C LEU A 72 13.49 -0.44 -3.85
N ASP A 73 14.68 -0.47 -4.45
CA ASP A 73 15.95 -0.49 -3.73
C ASP A 73 16.14 0.76 -2.85
N HIS A 74 15.70 1.92 -3.34
CA HIS A 74 15.74 3.16 -2.57
C HIS A 74 14.75 3.13 -1.39
N LEU A 75 13.51 2.70 -1.65
CA LEU A 75 12.48 2.59 -0.62
C LEU A 75 12.91 1.64 0.51
N ALA A 76 13.58 0.54 0.20
CA ALA A 76 14.11 -0.39 1.20
C ALA A 76 15.09 0.27 2.19
N LYS A 77 15.85 1.27 1.74
CA LYS A 77 16.90 1.96 2.54
C LYS A 77 16.37 3.17 3.31
N VAL A 78 15.29 3.78 2.86
CA VAL A 78 14.74 5.01 3.48
C VAL A 78 13.63 4.69 4.46
N HIS A 79 13.65 5.31 5.64
CA HIS A 79 12.58 5.12 6.64
C HIS A 79 11.24 5.71 6.13
N PRO A 80 10.10 4.99 6.24
CA PRO A 80 8.82 5.43 5.67
C PRO A 80 8.32 6.80 6.14
N SER A 81 8.74 7.27 7.32
CA SER A 81 8.41 8.63 7.80
C SER A 81 8.95 9.74 6.90
N ARG A 82 9.92 9.44 6.03
CA ARG A 82 10.51 10.40 5.08
C ARG A 82 9.80 10.41 3.72
N TYR A 83 8.87 9.49 3.45
CA TYR A 83 8.24 9.40 2.13
C TYR A 83 7.38 10.61 1.80
N GLY A 84 6.79 11.28 2.81
CA GLY A 84 6.10 12.55 2.57
C GLY A 84 7.03 13.59 1.94
N ALA A 85 8.24 13.75 2.50
CA ALA A 85 9.26 14.65 1.95
C ALA A 85 9.81 14.20 0.59
N LEU A 86 9.86 12.89 0.31
CA LEU A 86 10.23 12.39 -1.03
C LEU A 86 9.22 12.79 -2.10
N THR A 87 7.95 12.95 -1.72
CA THR A 87 6.87 13.31 -2.65
C THR A 87 6.59 14.81 -2.72
N ASP A 88 7.34 15.64 -1.97
CA ASP A 88 7.13 17.08 -1.98
C ASP A 88 7.53 17.67 -3.34
N GLU A 89 6.74 18.63 -3.82
CA GLU A 89 6.95 19.35 -5.08
C GLU A 89 6.92 18.49 -6.37
N LEU A 90 6.58 17.20 -6.28
CA LEU A 90 6.42 16.35 -7.46
C LEU A 90 5.17 16.74 -8.25
N GLY A 91 5.37 17.07 -9.52
CA GLY A 91 4.29 17.30 -10.49
C GLY A 91 3.75 16.00 -11.11
N ALA A 92 4.58 14.97 -11.20
CA ALA A 92 4.21 13.62 -11.60
C ALA A 92 5.31 12.62 -11.21
N VAL A 93 4.96 11.33 -11.12
CA VAL A 93 5.91 10.22 -11.00
C VAL A 93 5.84 9.38 -12.27
N CYS A 94 6.97 9.25 -12.97
CA CYS A 94 7.07 8.43 -14.18
C CYS A 94 7.99 7.23 -13.91
N LEU A 95 7.45 6.02 -14.00
CA LEU A 95 8.14 4.77 -13.67
C LEU A 95 8.35 3.91 -14.91
N THR A 96 9.60 3.54 -15.19
CA THR A 96 9.91 2.60 -16.27
C THR A 96 10.20 1.20 -15.77
N GLY A 97 9.80 0.18 -16.52
CA GLY A 97 10.17 -1.21 -16.24
C GLY A 97 9.53 -1.76 -14.97
N VAL A 98 8.25 -1.44 -14.72
CA VAL A 98 7.49 -1.99 -13.59
C VAL A 98 7.45 -3.52 -13.68
N THR A 99 7.78 -4.17 -12.57
CA THR A 99 7.80 -5.62 -12.41
C THR A 99 7.15 -6.01 -11.10
N ALA A 100 6.91 -7.31 -10.88
CA ALA A 100 6.35 -7.78 -9.62
C ALA A 100 7.32 -7.48 -8.46
N VAL A 101 6.76 -7.06 -7.32
CA VAL A 101 7.55 -6.69 -6.14
C VAL A 101 8.14 -7.96 -5.51
N PRO A 102 9.44 -7.97 -5.14
CA PRO A 102 10.14 -9.21 -4.80
C PRO A 102 9.75 -9.78 -3.43
N ASP A 103 9.31 -8.95 -2.49
CA ASP A 103 9.02 -9.36 -1.12
C ASP A 103 8.00 -8.44 -0.42
N GLN A 104 7.44 -8.96 0.68
CA GLN A 104 6.38 -8.30 1.44
C GLN A 104 6.82 -6.99 2.10
N SER A 105 8.07 -6.88 2.57
CA SER A 105 8.55 -5.65 3.21
C SER A 105 8.64 -4.52 2.18
N THR A 106 9.18 -4.82 1.00
CA THR A 106 9.24 -3.87 -0.13
C THR A 106 7.84 -3.51 -0.62
N ALA A 107 6.92 -4.48 -0.70
CA ALA A 107 5.53 -4.23 -1.07
C ALA A 107 4.83 -3.26 -0.11
N LEU A 108 4.99 -3.46 1.20
CA LEU A 108 4.40 -2.56 2.20
C LEU A 108 4.98 -1.14 2.13
N ARG A 109 6.27 -0.99 1.78
CA ARG A 109 6.89 0.31 1.58
C ARG A 109 6.34 1.01 0.33
N LEU A 110 6.17 0.27 -0.77
CA LEU A 110 5.54 0.78 -1.99
C LEU A 110 4.12 1.26 -1.71
N VAL A 111 3.32 0.52 -0.93
CA VAL A 111 1.97 0.95 -0.51
C VAL A 111 2.02 2.28 0.25
N VAL A 112 2.99 2.46 1.17
CA VAL A 112 3.12 3.74 1.90
C VAL A 112 3.49 4.89 0.96
N LEU A 113 4.32 4.64 -0.06
CA LEU A 113 4.59 5.66 -1.08
C LEU A 113 3.31 5.99 -1.89
N ALA A 114 2.57 4.97 -2.33
CA ALA A 114 1.32 5.13 -3.06
C ALA A 114 0.29 5.95 -2.27
N ASP A 115 0.15 5.67 -0.97
CA ASP A 115 -0.71 6.47 -0.06
C ASP A 115 -0.29 7.96 -0.08
N ARG A 116 1.01 8.27 -0.06
CA ARG A 116 1.50 9.66 -0.05
C ARG A 116 1.31 10.39 -1.37
N LEU A 117 1.46 9.67 -2.49
CA LEU A 117 1.17 10.19 -3.82
C LEU A 117 -0.33 10.46 -3.98
N TYR A 118 -1.17 9.55 -3.49
CA TYR A 118 -2.62 9.71 -3.49
C TYR A 118 -3.08 10.89 -2.63
N ASP A 119 -2.56 11.02 -1.39
CA ASP A 119 -2.87 12.13 -0.48
C ASP A 119 -2.55 13.51 -1.09
N ARG A 120 -1.61 13.55 -2.04
CA ARG A 120 -1.15 14.77 -2.74
C ARG A 120 -1.69 14.91 -4.16
N GLU A 121 -2.53 13.97 -4.61
CA GLU A 121 -3.06 13.91 -5.97
C GLU A 121 -1.95 13.90 -7.06
N VAL A 122 -0.78 13.33 -6.74
CA VAL A 122 0.34 13.25 -7.69
C VAL A 122 0.07 12.16 -8.72
N PRO A 123 0.01 12.49 -10.02
CA PRO A 123 -0.24 11.49 -11.06
C PRO A 123 0.94 10.54 -11.22
N VAL A 124 0.64 9.25 -11.44
CA VAL A 124 1.63 8.20 -11.70
C VAL A 124 1.44 7.67 -13.11
N LEU A 125 2.51 7.67 -13.89
CA LEU A 125 2.58 7.06 -15.22
C LEU A 125 3.61 5.94 -15.19
N ALA A 126 3.27 4.79 -15.76
CA ALA A 126 4.14 3.64 -15.70
C ALA A 126 4.13 2.79 -16.98
N SER A 127 5.27 2.16 -17.25
CA SER A 127 5.45 1.11 -18.25
C SER A 127 5.85 -0.21 -17.59
N GLY A 128 5.72 -1.32 -18.32
CA GLY A 128 6.03 -2.66 -17.82
C GLY A 128 4.79 -3.43 -17.42
N LEU A 129 4.74 -3.98 -16.21
CA LEU A 129 3.56 -4.68 -15.71
C LEU A 129 2.46 -3.70 -15.26
N PRO A 130 1.18 -4.05 -15.46
CA PRO A 130 0.08 -3.30 -14.86
C PRO A 130 0.09 -3.44 -13.33
N PHE A 131 -0.41 -2.43 -12.63
CA PHE A 131 -0.29 -2.35 -11.17
C PHE A 131 -1.07 -3.44 -10.41
N ASP A 132 -2.13 -3.99 -11.01
CA ASP A 132 -2.87 -5.13 -10.48
C ASP A 132 -2.05 -6.44 -10.42
N ARG A 133 -0.87 -6.46 -11.06
CA ARG A 133 0.09 -7.58 -11.05
C ARG A 133 1.36 -7.30 -10.25
N LEU A 134 1.39 -6.23 -9.45
CA LEU A 134 2.55 -5.91 -8.60
C LEU A 134 2.76 -6.92 -7.47
N PHE A 135 1.67 -7.43 -6.89
CA PHE A 135 1.71 -8.25 -5.68
C PHE A 135 1.48 -9.72 -6.03
N SER A 136 2.27 -10.62 -5.44
CA SER A 136 2.11 -12.05 -5.64
C SER A 136 0.82 -12.58 -5.00
N ASP A 137 0.34 -13.74 -5.48
CA ASP A 137 -0.83 -14.42 -4.91
C ASP A 137 -0.65 -14.73 -3.42
N GLU A 138 0.58 -15.02 -2.98
CA GLU A 138 0.90 -15.24 -1.57
C GLU A 138 0.64 -13.97 -0.75
N MET A 139 1.09 -12.81 -1.23
CA MET A 139 0.84 -11.52 -0.57
C MET A 139 -0.65 -11.18 -0.54
N LEU A 140 -1.36 -11.41 -1.65
CA LEU A 140 -2.80 -11.15 -1.76
C LEU A 140 -3.65 -12.07 -0.89
N ASN A 141 -3.14 -13.24 -0.50
CA ASN A 141 -3.79 -14.16 0.44
C ASN A 141 -3.24 -14.05 1.88
N GLY A 142 -2.27 -13.16 2.11
CA GLY A 142 -1.65 -12.92 3.40
C GLY A 142 -2.39 -11.89 4.29
N GLY A 143 -1.85 -11.67 5.49
CA GLY A 143 -2.44 -10.78 6.50
C GLY A 143 -2.55 -9.30 6.11
N TYR A 144 -1.83 -8.88 5.07
CA TYR A 144 -1.84 -7.50 4.55
C TYR A 144 -2.70 -7.31 3.30
N ARG A 145 -3.48 -8.32 2.89
CA ARG A 145 -4.38 -8.27 1.72
C ARG A 145 -5.08 -6.93 1.50
N LYS A 146 -5.71 -6.37 2.54
CA LYS A 146 -6.45 -5.10 2.46
C LYS A 146 -5.60 -3.90 2.05
N LYS A 147 -4.28 -3.94 2.30
CA LYS A 147 -3.35 -2.88 1.90
C LYS A 147 -3.04 -2.94 0.42
N TYR A 148 -2.86 -4.15 -0.13
CA TYR A 148 -2.52 -4.35 -1.54
C TYR A 148 -3.67 -4.02 -2.50
N PHE A 149 -4.91 -4.32 -2.10
CA PHE A 149 -6.09 -3.98 -2.90
C PHE A 149 -6.45 -2.48 -2.91
N ARG A 150 -5.77 -1.66 -2.09
CA ARG A 150 -5.97 -0.21 -2.02
C ARG A 150 -4.90 0.59 -2.74
N ALA A 151 -3.78 -0.04 -3.08
CA ALA A 151 -2.62 0.59 -3.69
C ALA A 151 -2.75 0.69 -5.21
#